data_AF-A0A6I1HJQ0-F1
#
_entry.id   AF-A0A6I1HJQ0-F1
#
_cell.length_a   1.000
_cell.length_b   1.000
_cell.length_c   1.000
_cell.angle_alpha   90.00
_cell.angle_beta   90.00
_cell.angle_gamma   90.00
#
_symmetry.space_group_name_H-M   'P 1'
#
loop_
_entity.id
_entity.type
_entity.pdbx_description
1 polymer ?
#
loop_
_entity_poly.entity_id
_entity_poly.type
_entity_poly.pdbx_seq_one_letter_code
_entity_poly.pdbx_strand_id
1 'polypeptide(L)'
;MRVAACRRAWSSLPSPSTTTNCAATCGPAARPTRGAARPPDAMQPYRHIDPPQLLRAACQDLPLFRSLCQTYLDMAPAMLAHLAQAVRSGAPQAIVHSSHDLRGSVALLGATALVARLTALEQLARRQERPAPEWLDDTMHMLAQVEAEVRRGMAEYAAPAPQEQQIPVSKC
;
A
#
# COMPACT_ATOMS: atom_id res chain seq x y z
N MET A 1 -5.03 9.71 -24.91
CA MET A 1 -4.76 10.99 -24.22
C MET A 1 -5.94 11.38 -23.35
N ARG A 2 -5.97 10.99 -22.07
CA ARG A 2 -6.84 11.58 -21.02
C ARG A 2 -6.20 11.35 -19.65
N VAL A 3 -5.17 12.15 -19.30
CA VAL A 3 -4.59 12.20 -17.95
C VAL A 3 -4.57 13.67 -17.54
N ALA A 4 -5.68 14.18 -17.00
CA ALA A 4 -5.73 15.58 -16.54
C ALA A 4 -6.68 15.86 -15.36
N ALA A 5 -7.45 14.88 -14.86
CA ALA A 5 -8.53 15.18 -13.91
C ALA A 5 -8.41 14.56 -12.50
N CYS A 6 -7.41 13.73 -12.20
CA CYS A 6 -7.39 12.98 -10.92
C CYS A 6 -6.72 13.70 -9.73
N ARG A 7 -6.16 14.91 -9.89
CA ARG A 7 -5.36 15.56 -8.84
C ARG A 7 -6.16 16.11 -7.64
N ARG A 8 -7.50 16.15 -7.68
CA ARG A 8 -8.34 16.82 -6.66
C ARG A 8 -9.05 15.88 -5.67
N ALA A 9 -8.96 14.56 -5.82
CA ALA A 9 -9.77 13.63 -5.03
C ALA A 9 -9.09 13.03 -3.78
N TRP A 10 -7.80 13.31 -3.52
CA TRP A 10 -7.03 12.57 -2.51
C TRP A 10 -6.92 13.23 -1.12
N SER A 11 -7.53 14.38 -0.88
CA SER A 11 -7.21 15.22 0.30
C SER A 11 -8.14 15.09 1.51
N SER A 12 -9.10 14.16 1.55
CA SER A 12 -10.14 14.18 2.59
C SER A 12 -10.55 12.81 3.11
N LEU A 13 -9.86 12.27 4.12
CA LEU A 13 -10.45 11.31 5.07
C LEU A 13 -9.86 11.48 6.50
N PRO A 14 -10.71 11.55 7.55
CA PRO A 14 -10.31 11.71 8.96
C PRO A 14 -10.05 10.37 9.70
N SER A 15 -9.19 10.43 10.72
CA SER A 15 -8.80 9.32 11.61
C SER A 15 -9.83 9.04 12.72
N PRO A 16 -10.05 7.77 13.09
CA PRO A 16 -10.55 7.41 14.42
C PRO A 16 -9.51 6.67 15.28
N SER A 17 -9.36 7.14 16.52
CA SER A 17 -8.53 6.56 17.59
C SER A 17 -9.20 5.31 18.18
N THR A 18 -8.41 4.27 18.48
CA THR A 18 -8.82 3.06 19.21
C THR A 18 -8.01 2.93 20.49
N THR A 19 -8.66 2.53 21.60
CA THR A 19 -8.02 2.15 22.87
C THR A 19 -8.41 0.70 23.23
N THR A 20 -7.40 -0.18 23.26
CA THR A 20 -6.96 -1.12 24.33
C THR A 20 -8.04 -1.70 25.28
N ASN A 21 -8.12 -2.99 25.63
CA ASN A 21 -7.07 -3.95 25.99
C ASN A 21 -7.54 -5.43 26.02
N CYS A 22 -6.54 -6.32 26.06
CA CYS A 22 -6.54 -7.77 26.23
C CYS A 22 -6.87 -8.26 27.66
N ALA A 23 -7.25 -9.55 27.77
CA ALA A 23 -6.67 -10.49 28.75
C ALA A 23 -6.96 -11.96 28.36
N ALA A 24 -5.97 -12.83 28.60
CA ALA A 24 -5.86 -14.23 28.18
C ALA A 24 -6.10 -15.23 29.32
N THR A 25 -6.37 -16.53 29.04
CA THR A 25 -5.87 -17.67 29.85
C THR A 25 -5.84 -19.00 29.08
N CYS A 26 -4.95 -19.90 29.50
CA CYS A 26 -4.30 -21.05 28.82
C CYS A 26 -5.00 -22.44 28.89
N GLY A 27 -4.54 -23.40 28.06
CA GLY A 27 -4.62 -24.86 28.32
C GLY A 27 -4.21 -25.76 27.13
N PRO A 28 -3.62 -26.97 27.30
CA PRO A 28 -2.51 -27.46 26.45
C PRO A 28 -2.70 -28.80 25.66
N ALA A 29 -1.69 -29.06 24.82
CA ALA A 29 -1.11 -30.35 24.38
C ALA A 29 -1.78 -31.22 23.29
N ALA A 30 -1.12 -31.32 22.13
CA ALA A 30 -1.09 -32.53 21.31
C ALA A 30 0.23 -32.63 20.51
N ARG A 31 0.81 -33.83 20.47
CA ARG A 31 2.08 -34.21 19.83
C ARG A 31 2.02 -34.18 18.29
N PRO A 32 3.18 -34.08 17.60
CA PRO A 32 3.24 -33.96 16.15
C PRO A 32 3.18 -35.34 15.47
N THR A 33 2.18 -35.54 14.60
CA THR A 33 2.19 -36.62 13.62
C THR A 33 2.59 -36.10 12.24
N ARG A 34 3.58 -36.79 11.71
CA ARG A 34 4.20 -36.75 10.39
C ARG A 34 3.15 -36.72 9.26
N GLY A 35 3.33 -35.80 8.31
CA GLY A 35 2.69 -35.86 6.98
C GLY A 35 1.46 -34.97 6.77
N ALA A 36 1.57 -33.66 7.01
CA ALA A 36 0.63 -32.70 6.45
C ALA A 36 1.29 -32.04 5.24
N ALA A 37 0.65 -32.16 4.08
CA ALA A 37 0.94 -31.38 2.89
C ALA A 37 1.17 -29.91 3.28
N ARG A 38 2.19 -29.28 2.68
CA ARG A 38 2.39 -27.83 2.81
C ARG A 38 1.04 -27.17 2.53
N PRO A 39 0.43 -26.43 3.48
CA PRO A 39 -0.77 -25.67 3.17
C PRO A 39 -0.45 -24.77 1.97
N PRO A 40 -1.31 -24.70 0.95
CA PRO A 40 -1.12 -23.72 -0.12
C PRO A 40 -1.02 -22.35 0.56
N ASP A 41 0.08 -21.65 0.29
CA ASP A 41 0.39 -20.27 0.70
C ASP A 41 -0.46 -19.77 1.87
N ALA A 42 0.05 -19.90 3.10
CA ALA A 42 -0.41 -19.05 4.18
C ALA A 42 -0.15 -17.61 3.72
N MET A 43 -1.20 -16.97 3.17
CA MET A 43 -1.18 -15.69 2.49
C MET A 43 -0.33 -14.73 3.31
N GLN A 44 0.89 -14.44 2.84
CA GLN A 44 1.81 -13.63 3.62
C GLN A 44 1.16 -12.27 3.90
N PRO A 45 1.12 -11.81 5.16
CA PRO A 45 0.45 -10.56 5.49
C PRO A 45 1.06 -9.41 4.69
N TYR A 46 0.23 -8.44 4.31
CA TYR A 46 0.68 -7.18 3.74
C TYR A 46 1.60 -6.48 4.75
N ARG A 47 2.82 -6.15 4.34
CA ARG A 47 3.85 -5.50 5.17
C ARG A 47 4.10 -4.06 4.76
N HIS A 48 3.81 -3.71 3.51
CA HIS A 48 4.15 -2.44 2.90
C HIS A 48 2.93 -1.60 2.52
N ILE A 49 1.75 -2.19 2.40
CA ILE A 49 0.47 -1.50 2.19
C ILE A 49 -0.61 -1.94 3.20
N ASP A 50 -1.70 -1.19 3.28
CA ASP A 50 -2.93 -1.54 4.02
C ASP A 50 -4.11 -1.62 3.01
N PRO A 51 -4.38 -2.79 2.40
CA PRO A 51 -5.48 -2.93 1.45
C PRO A 51 -6.86 -2.58 2.03
N PRO A 52 -7.20 -2.92 3.29
CA PRO A 52 -8.39 -2.40 3.95
C PRO A 52 -8.50 -0.87 3.94
N GLN A 53 -7.41 -0.13 4.13
CA GLN A 53 -7.43 1.34 4.01
C GLN A 53 -7.77 1.80 2.60
N LEU A 54 -7.14 1.20 1.59
CA LEU A 54 -7.40 1.53 0.20
C LEU A 54 -8.85 1.18 -0.19
N LEU A 55 -9.39 0.06 0.31
CA LEU A 55 -10.78 -0.34 0.07
C LEU A 55 -11.77 0.62 0.76
N ARG A 56 -11.44 1.15 1.95
CA ARG A 56 -12.23 2.23 2.58
C ARG A 56 -12.20 3.51 1.74
N ALA A 57 -11.03 3.89 1.21
CA ALA A 57 -10.91 5.03 0.30
C ALA A 57 -11.70 4.82 -1.01
N ALA A 58 -11.86 3.57 -1.43
CA ALA A 58 -12.72 3.16 -2.53
C ALA A 58 -14.20 2.97 -2.14
N CYS A 59 -14.66 3.42 -0.97
CA CYS A 59 -16.04 3.24 -0.53
C CYS A 59 -16.55 1.78 -0.55
N GLN A 60 -15.66 0.81 -0.28
CA GLN A 60 -15.94 -0.64 -0.39
C GLN A 60 -16.29 -1.12 -1.82
N ASP A 61 -15.97 -0.33 -2.84
CA ASP A 61 -16.18 -0.66 -4.26
C ASP A 61 -14.90 -1.31 -4.83
N LEU A 62 -15.00 -2.60 -5.18
CA LEU A 62 -13.91 -3.40 -5.74
C LEU A 62 -13.44 -2.91 -7.14
N PRO A 63 -14.34 -2.61 -8.09
CA PRO A 63 -13.98 -1.88 -9.31
C PRO A 63 -13.20 -0.59 -9.07
N LEU A 64 -13.64 0.24 -8.12
CA LEU A 64 -12.95 1.49 -7.79
C LEU A 64 -11.59 1.23 -7.14
N PHE A 65 -11.50 0.28 -6.21
CA PHE A 65 -10.23 -0.17 -5.62
C PHE A 65 -9.22 -0.55 -6.71
N ARG A 66 -9.65 -1.38 -7.69
CA ARG A 66 -8.78 -1.79 -8.79
C ARG A 66 -8.35 -0.61 -9.65
N SER A 67 -9.26 0.31 -9.93
CA SER A 67 -8.97 1.53 -10.67
C SER A 67 -7.92 2.40 -9.96
N LEU A 68 -8.01 2.55 -8.64
CA LEU A 68 -7.03 3.27 -7.83
C LEU A 68 -5.66 2.57 -7.84
N CYS A 69 -5.62 1.26 -7.66
CA CYS A 69 -4.39 0.47 -7.76
C CYS A 69 -3.73 0.61 -9.13
N GLN A 70 -4.49 0.47 -10.21
CA GLN A 70 -3.96 0.59 -11.57
C GLN A 70 -3.44 2.01 -11.83
N THR A 71 -4.21 3.03 -11.43
CA THR A 71 -3.81 4.43 -11.55
C THR A 71 -2.49 4.70 -10.82
N TYR A 72 -2.30 4.14 -9.62
CA TYR A 72 -1.03 4.22 -8.92
C TYR A 72 0.10 3.54 -9.70
N LEU A 73 -0.09 2.30 -10.15
CA LEU A 73 0.94 1.54 -10.90
C LEU A 73 1.35 2.24 -12.21
N ASP A 74 0.43 2.93 -12.88
CA ASP A 74 0.72 3.66 -14.10
C ASP A 74 1.53 4.95 -13.84
N MET A 75 1.29 5.62 -12.70
CA MET A 75 1.94 6.90 -12.39
C MET A 75 3.23 6.76 -11.57
N ALA A 76 3.37 5.70 -10.77
CA ALA A 76 4.47 5.51 -9.84
C ALA A 76 5.86 5.59 -10.50
N PRO A 77 6.12 4.97 -11.67
CA PRO A 77 7.43 5.04 -12.32
C PRO A 77 7.84 6.48 -12.66
N ALA A 78 6.90 7.29 -13.16
CA ALA A 78 7.17 8.69 -13.52
C ALA A 78 7.41 9.56 -12.28
N MET A 79 6.63 9.36 -11.21
CA MET A 79 6.83 10.07 -9.94
C MET A 79 8.19 9.74 -9.31
N LEU A 80 8.58 8.47 -9.31
CA LEU A 80 9.88 8.03 -8.81
C LEU A 80 11.02 8.60 -9.67
N ALA A 81 10.89 8.62 -10.99
CA ALA A 81 11.91 9.19 -11.88
C ALA A 81 12.13 10.69 -11.61
N HIS A 82 11.04 11.45 -11.41
CA HIS A 82 11.12 12.87 -11.04
C HIS A 82 11.80 13.08 -9.69
N LEU A 83 11.42 12.30 -8.68
CA LEU A 83 12.05 12.37 -7.36
C LEU A 83 13.55 12.03 -7.43
N ALA A 84 13.91 10.96 -8.13
CA ALA A 84 15.30 10.55 -8.29
C ALA A 84 16.13 11.63 -9.01
N GLN A 85 15.56 12.28 -10.01
CA GLN A 85 16.21 13.40 -10.69
C GLN A 85 16.36 14.62 -9.78
N ALA A 86 15.37 14.93 -8.95
CA ALA A 86 15.44 16.02 -7.99
C ALA A 86 16.54 15.78 -6.93
N VAL A 87 16.64 14.55 -6.42
CA VAL A 87 17.69 14.15 -5.47
C VAL A 87 19.08 14.24 -6.10
N ARG A 88 19.26 13.70 -7.32
CA ARG A 88 20.56 13.77 -8.03
C ARG A 88 20.99 15.18 -8.38
N SER A 89 20.04 16.04 -8.76
CA SER A 89 20.34 17.45 -9.08
C SER A 89 20.55 18.31 -7.83
N GLY A 90 20.22 17.80 -6.64
CA GLY A 90 20.35 18.54 -5.38
C GLY A 90 19.45 19.77 -5.31
N ALA A 91 18.31 19.77 -6.03
CA ALA A 91 17.40 20.90 -6.13
C ALA A 91 16.32 20.83 -5.02
N PRO A 92 16.44 21.60 -3.92
CA PRO A 92 15.63 21.34 -2.72
C PRO A 92 14.12 21.54 -2.94
N GLN A 93 13.73 22.54 -3.74
CA GLN A 93 12.32 22.77 -4.09
C GLN A 93 11.74 21.64 -4.93
N ALA A 94 12.52 21.10 -5.88
CA ALA A 94 12.11 19.97 -6.69
C ALA A 94 11.98 18.70 -5.84
N ILE A 95 12.86 18.52 -4.85
CA ILE A 95 12.79 17.40 -3.90
C ILE A 95 11.52 17.49 -3.06
N VAL A 96 11.22 18.66 -2.49
CA VAL A 96 10.00 18.86 -1.69
C VAL A 96 8.75 18.58 -2.53
N HIS A 97 8.67 19.13 -3.74
CA HIS A 97 7.52 18.93 -4.62
C HIS A 97 7.34 17.45 -5.02
N SER A 98 8.40 16.81 -5.50
CA SER A 98 8.33 15.42 -5.98
C SER A 98 8.08 14.44 -4.83
N SER A 99 8.64 14.70 -3.65
CA SER A 99 8.40 13.89 -2.45
C SER A 99 6.96 14.02 -1.99
N HIS A 100 6.41 15.25 -1.99
CA HIS A 100 5.03 15.50 -1.61
C HIS A 100 4.03 14.78 -2.53
N ASP A 101 4.26 14.86 -3.85
CA ASP A 101 3.42 14.21 -4.85
C ASP A 101 3.42 12.67 -4.69
N LEU A 102 4.60 12.08 -4.54
CA LEU A 102 4.72 10.62 -4.32
C LEU A 102 4.13 10.22 -2.97
N ARG A 103 4.36 11.00 -1.91
CA ARG A 103 3.85 10.76 -0.55
C ARG A 103 2.33 10.69 -0.52
N GLY A 104 1.64 11.60 -1.22
CA GLY A 104 0.18 11.57 -1.32
C GLY A 104 -0.33 10.28 -1.96
N SER A 105 0.35 9.81 -3.01
CA SER A 105 -0.01 8.58 -3.72
C SER A 105 0.17 7.34 -2.85
N VAL A 106 1.31 7.21 -2.16
CA VAL A 106 1.61 6.03 -1.34
C VAL A 106 0.88 6.03 0.01
N ALA A 107 0.46 7.21 0.49
CA ALA A 107 -0.40 7.33 1.67
C ALA A 107 -1.80 6.73 1.43
N LEU A 108 -2.34 6.86 0.22
CA LEU A 108 -3.62 6.24 -0.15
C LEU A 108 -3.58 4.71 -0.04
N LEU A 109 -2.43 4.12 -0.32
CA LEU A 109 -2.19 2.68 -0.21
C LEU A 109 -1.93 2.23 1.23
N GLY A 110 -1.76 3.16 2.18
CA GLY A 110 -1.36 2.85 3.55
C GLY A 110 0.12 2.48 3.71
N ALA A 111 0.99 2.91 2.80
CA ALA A 111 2.43 2.65 2.87
C ALA A 111 3.14 3.55 3.88
N THR A 112 2.83 3.38 5.17
CA THR A 112 3.26 4.24 6.28
C THR A 112 4.78 4.42 6.36
N ALA A 113 5.56 3.35 6.17
CA ALA A 113 7.02 3.41 6.17
C ALA A 113 7.57 4.30 5.03
N LEU A 114 7.00 4.19 3.83
CA LEU A 114 7.41 4.98 2.68
C LEU A 114 6.97 6.45 2.85
N VAL A 115 5.78 6.69 3.41
CA VAL A 115 5.31 8.04 3.78
C VAL A 115 6.28 8.71 4.76
N ALA A 116 6.71 8.00 5.80
CA ALA A 116 7.65 8.52 6.78
C ALA A 116 9.00 8.86 6.14
N ARG A 117 9.51 7.99 5.26
CA ARG A 117 10.77 8.20 4.54
C ARG A 117 10.73 9.42 3.61
N LEU A 118 9.64 9.58 2.86
CA LEU A 118 9.45 10.75 1.99
C LEU A 118 9.30 12.05 2.80
N THR A 119 8.63 11.98 3.95
CA THR A 119 8.53 13.12 4.88
C THR A 119 9.91 13.52 5.41
N ALA A 120 10.76 12.55 5.76
CA ALA A 120 12.12 12.83 6.20
C ALA A 120 12.95 13.50 5.09
N LEU A 121 12.81 13.06 3.83
CA LEU A 121 13.47 13.71 2.71
C LEU A 121 12.98 15.15 2.49
N GLU A 122 11.67 15.41 2.62
CA GLU A 122 11.14 16.79 2.55
C GLU A 122 11.79 17.69 3.62
N GLN A 123 12.00 17.18 4.84
CA GLN A 123 12.63 17.95 5.92
C GLN A 123 14.12 18.19 5.66
N LEU A 124 14.86 17.20 5.17
CA LEU A 124 16.25 17.36 4.76
C LEU A 124 16.38 18.43 3.66
N ALA A 125 15.53 18.38 2.65
CA ALA A 125 15.52 19.37 1.57
C ALA A 125 15.19 20.78 2.08
N ARG A 126 14.26 20.94 3.02
CA ARG A 126 13.95 22.24 3.65
C ARG A 126 15.15 22.82 4.42
N ARG A 127 16.01 21.97 4.97
CA ARG A 127 17.27 22.35 5.62
C ARG A 127 18.44 22.49 4.64
N GLN A 128 18.21 22.25 3.35
CA GLN A 128 19.23 22.20 2.30
C GLN A 128 20.31 21.14 2.55
N GLU A 129 19.97 20.09 3.29
CA GLU A 129 20.82 18.92 3.53
C GLU A 129 20.63 17.89 2.43
N ARG A 130 21.67 17.09 2.17
CA ARG A 130 21.61 15.99 1.20
C ARG A 130 21.27 14.68 1.93
N PRO A 131 20.41 13.84 1.33
CA PRO A 131 20.23 12.49 1.84
C PRO A 131 21.51 11.67 1.65
N ALA A 132 21.62 10.57 2.40
CA ALA A 132 22.69 9.59 2.22
C ALA A 132 22.69 9.01 0.79
N PRO A 133 23.83 8.61 0.23
CA PRO A 133 23.94 8.14 -1.16
C PRO A 133 23.06 6.92 -1.45
N GLU A 134 22.92 5.99 -0.49
CA GLU A 134 22.06 4.81 -0.56
C GLU A 134 20.57 5.12 -0.49
N TRP A 135 20.19 6.37 -0.17
CA TRP A 135 18.81 6.72 0.12
C TRP A 135 17.88 6.42 -1.06
N LEU A 136 18.35 6.65 -2.29
CA LEU A 136 17.58 6.41 -3.51
C LEU A 136 17.36 4.92 -3.73
N ASP A 137 18.41 4.11 -3.67
CA ASP A 137 18.32 2.66 -3.91
C ASP A 137 17.38 1.98 -2.91
N ASP A 138 17.50 2.33 -1.63
CA ASP A 138 16.56 1.89 -0.58
C ASP A 138 15.11 2.28 -0.88
N THR A 139 14.89 3.52 -1.34
CA THR A 139 13.54 4.03 -1.64
C THR A 139 12.95 3.30 -2.85
N MET A 140 13.77 3.04 -3.86
CA MET A 140 13.38 2.22 -5.02
C MET A 140 13.01 0.80 -4.60
N HIS A 141 13.78 0.20 -3.68
CA HIS A 141 13.48 -1.13 -3.14
C HIS A 141 12.14 -1.16 -2.39
N MET A 142 11.91 -0.20 -1.49
CA MET A 142 10.63 -0.08 -0.78
C MET A 142 9.45 0.12 -1.73
N LEU A 143 9.64 0.93 -2.79
CA LEU A 143 8.58 1.17 -3.77
C LEU A 143 8.28 -0.10 -4.58
N ALA A 144 9.29 -0.88 -4.97
CA ALA A 144 9.09 -2.16 -5.62
C ALA A 144 8.32 -3.17 -4.73
N GLN A 145 8.58 -3.16 -3.42
CA GLN A 145 7.82 -3.98 -2.46
C GLN A 145 6.36 -3.54 -2.37
N VAL A 146 6.09 -2.23 -2.31
CA VAL A 146 4.73 -1.68 -2.35
C VAL A 146 4.02 -2.09 -3.65
N GLU A 147 4.66 -1.94 -4.81
CA GLU A 147 4.05 -2.32 -6.08
C GLU A 147 3.75 -3.82 -6.19
N ALA A 148 4.63 -4.68 -5.66
CA ALA A 148 4.40 -6.11 -5.60
C ALA A 148 3.15 -6.45 -4.78
N GLU A 149 2.99 -5.81 -3.62
CA GLU A 149 1.80 -5.96 -2.80
C GLU A 149 0.54 -5.37 -3.44
N VAL A 150 0.63 -4.24 -4.15
CA VAL A 150 -0.50 -3.67 -4.90
C VAL A 150 -0.98 -4.64 -5.99
N ARG A 151 -0.05 -5.21 -6.77
CA ARG A 151 -0.38 -6.21 -7.80
C ARG A 151 -1.02 -7.46 -7.17
N ARG A 152 -0.51 -7.90 -6.02
CA ARG A 152 -1.11 -9.00 -5.25
C ARG A 152 -2.53 -8.66 -4.81
N GLY A 153 -2.75 -7.48 -4.24
CA GLY A 153 -4.08 -7.02 -3.85
C GLY A 153 -5.05 -6.98 -5.03
N MET A 154 -4.62 -6.49 -6.20
CA MET A 154 -5.46 -6.53 -7.39
C MET A 154 -5.90 -7.95 -7.78
N ALA A 155 -5.05 -8.97 -7.58
CA ALA A 155 -5.38 -10.37 -7.86
C ALA A 155 -6.28 -10.98 -6.78
N GLU A 156 -6.00 -10.75 -5.50
CA GLU A 156 -6.77 -11.29 -4.38
C GLU A 156 -8.20 -10.72 -4.33
N TYR A 157 -8.34 -9.40 -4.53
CA TYR A 157 -9.63 -8.71 -4.56
C TYR A 157 -10.33 -8.80 -5.94
N ALA A 158 -9.76 -9.55 -6.90
CA ALA A 158 -10.41 -9.86 -8.17
C ALA A 158 -11.22 -11.16 -8.15
N ALA A 159 -10.94 -12.06 -7.23
CA ALA A 159 -11.68 -13.31 -7.15
C ALA A 159 -13.13 -13.02 -6.73
N PRO A 160 -14.14 -13.45 -7.50
CA PRO A 160 -15.48 -13.53 -6.95
C PRO A 160 -15.40 -14.42 -5.71
N ALA A 161 -16.04 -14.00 -4.61
CA ALA A 161 -16.18 -14.84 -3.43
C ALA A 161 -16.58 -16.26 -3.87
N PRO A 162 -16.01 -17.32 -3.27
CA PRO A 162 -16.56 -18.66 -3.46
C PRO A 162 -18.05 -18.56 -3.11
N GLN A 163 -18.91 -18.71 -4.12
CA GLN A 163 -20.34 -18.77 -3.89
C GLN A 163 -20.57 -20.03 -3.05
N GLU A 164 -20.81 -19.82 -1.76
CA GLU A 164 -21.25 -20.83 -0.82
C GLU A 164 -22.57 -21.40 -1.37
N GLN A 165 -22.42 -22.54 -2.02
CA GLN A 165 -23.40 -23.58 -2.30
C GLN A 165 -24.86 -23.14 -2.19
N GLN A 166 -25.43 -22.86 -3.36
CA GLN A 166 -26.85 -22.87 -3.62
C GLN A 166 -27.49 -24.14 -3.04
N ILE A 167 -28.11 -24.02 -1.87
CA ILE A 167 -28.97 -25.06 -1.29
C ILE A 167 -30.19 -25.15 -2.22
N PRO A 168 -30.45 -26.29 -2.88
CA PRO A 168 -31.72 -26.46 -3.59
C PRO A 168 -32.81 -26.56 -2.52
N VAL A 169 -33.64 -25.51 -2.40
CA VAL A 169 -34.93 -25.65 -1.73
C VAL A 169 -35.79 -26.57 -2.58
N SER A 170 -35.79 -27.85 -2.20
CA SER A 170 -36.71 -28.85 -2.71
C SER A 170 -38.14 -28.33 -2.59
N LYS A 171 -38.81 -28.33 -3.73
CA LYS A 171 -40.24 -28.11 -3.89
C LYS A 171 -40.99 -29.19 -3.11
N CYS A 172 -41.83 -28.76 -2.16
CA CYS A 172 -42.98 -29.51 -1.66
C CYS A 172 -44.24 -28.77 -2.08
#